data_AF-A0A674HU30-F1
#
_entry.id   AF-A0A674HU30-F1
#
_cell.length_a   1.000
_cell.length_b   1.000
_cell.length_c   1.000
_cell.angle_alpha   90.00
_cell.angle_beta   90.00
_cell.angle_gamma   90.00
#
_symmetry.space_group_name_H-M   'P 1'
#
loop_
_entity.id
_entity.type
_entity.pdbx_description
1 polymer ?
#
loop_
_entity_poly.entity_id
_entity_poly.type
_entity_poly.pdbx_seq_one_letter_code
_entity_poly.pdbx_strand_id
1 'polypeptide(L)'
;SPYVSPLVSYTDHMLYSLLYLKVRTCSCQPPPPCSHALSILKVETEMFEKYYNKMEPKDLVSHLLPDILGSSLDMGQTRARRKSKSRAAADRFIGLTVEQKNDLAQRELDETKEEIQWTKGDSERIIQNYQAVMEEADIRWADIKKAMCNFNKDIIQTISKKKGSVIASEKVLRYLEEKNHYRVSSELCIYTFNIYQAK
;
A
#
# COMPACT_ATOMS: atom_id res chain seq x y z
N SER A 1 -23.14 44.80 17.88
CA SER A 1 -21.90 44.06 18.13
C SER A 1 -22.27 42.58 18.25
N PRO A 2 -22.14 41.77 17.19
CA PRO A 2 -22.73 40.44 17.22
C PRO A 2 -21.71 39.42 17.75
N TYR A 3 -22.09 38.84 18.89
CA TYR A 3 -21.64 37.55 19.36
C TYR A 3 -21.73 36.51 18.23
N VAL A 4 -20.61 35.96 17.80
CA VAL A 4 -20.58 34.78 16.92
C VAL A 4 -20.62 33.55 17.82
N SER A 5 -21.70 32.78 17.67
CA SER A 5 -22.06 31.61 18.48
C SER A 5 -21.03 30.46 18.36
N PRO A 6 -20.71 29.74 19.46
CA PRO A 6 -19.81 28.56 19.44
C PRO A 6 -20.31 27.36 18.60
N LEU A 7 -21.57 27.39 18.15
CA LEU A 7 -22.16 26.32 17.33
C LEU A 7 -21.52 26.20 15.94
N VAL A 8 -20.87 27.25 15.43
CA VAL A 8 -20.23 27.25 14.11
C VAL A 8 -18.94 26.41 14.09
N SER A 9 -18.26 26.28 15.22
CA SER A 9 -17.01 25.49 15.32
C SER A 9 -17.26 23.99 15.26
N TYR A 10 -18.41 23.51 15.75
CA TYR A 10 -18.73 22.08 15.75
C TYR A 10 -19.11 21.59 14.34
N THR A 11 -19.80 22.43 13.57
CA THR A 11 -20.13 22.14 12.17
C THR A 11 -18.89 22.13 11.28
N ASP A 12 -17.92 23.01 11.52
CA ASP A 12 -16.64 23.01 10.80
C ASP A 12 -15.81 21.75 11.08
N HIS A 13 -15.80 21.25 12.32
CA HIS A 13 -15.05 20.03 12.66
C HIS A 13 -15.66 18.76 12.06
N MET A 14 -17.00 18.72 11.95
CA MET A 14 -17.74 17.63 11.29
C MET A 14 -17.56 17.69 9.77
N LEU A 15 -17.55 18.89 9.18
CA LEU A 15 -17.24 19.09 7.77
C LEU A 15 -15.78 18.71 7.46
N TYR A 16 -14.82 19.07 8.32
CA TYR A 16 -13.42 18.67 8.15
C TYR A 16 -13.26 17.15 8.21
N SER A 17 -13.93 16.48 9.15
CA SER A 17 -13.92 15.01 9.26
C SER A 17 -14.63 14.32 8.09
N LEU A 18 -15.76 14.87 7.62
CA LEU A 18 -16.46 14.37 6.43
C LEU A 18 -15.65 14.61 5.16
N LEU A 19 -14.96 15.74 5.03
CA LEU A 19 -14.05 16.04 3.92
C LEU A 19 -12.85 15.09 3.96
N TYR A 20 -12.26 14.85 5.15
CA TYR A 20 -11.18 13.88 5.34
C TYR A 20 -11.63 12.45 4.98
N LEU A 21 -12.84 12.06 5.38
CA LEU A 21 -13.41 10.75 5.05
C LEU A 21 -13.76 10.65 3.56
N LYS A 22 -14.27 11.72 2.93
CA LYS A 22 -14.56 11.79 1.50
C LYS A 22 -13.29 11.69 0.66
N VAL A 23 -12.24 12.42 1.04
CA VAL A 23 -10.89 12.33 0.44
C VAL A 23 -10.33 10.92 0.60
N ARG A 24 -10.51 10.29 1.76
CA ARG A 24 -10.07 8.89 2.00
C ARG A 24 -10.87 7.87 1.17
N THR A 25 -12.17 8.10 0.93
CA THR A 25 -13.01 7.23 0.08
C THR A 25 -12.80 7.45 -1.42
N CYS A 26 -12.39 8.64 -1.85
CA CYS A 26 -12.04 8.93 -3.26
C CYS A 26 -10.63 8.39 -3.61
N SER A 27 -9.83 8.01 -2.61
CA SER A 27 -8.51 7.41 -2.81
C SER A 27 -8.54 5.88 -3.03
N CYS A 28 -9.74 5.28 -3.08
CA CYS A 28 -9.93 3.85 -3.39
C CYS A 28 -10.13 3.57 -4.89
N GLN A 29 -9.92 4.56 -5.75
CA GLN A 29 -9.73 4.26 -7.17
C GLN A 29 -8.30 3.72 -7.30
N PRO A 30 -8.09 2.49 -7.80
CA PRO A 30 -6.74 1.98 -8.00
C PRO A 30 -6.00 3.03 -8.82
N PRO A 31 -4.80 3.46 -8.40
CA PRO A 31 -4.03 4.42 -9.17
C PRO A 31 -3.95 3.89 -10.60
N PRO A 32 -4.15 4.74 -11.63
CA PRO A 32 -3.98 4.29 -13.01
C PRO A 32 -2.60 3.63 -13.07
N PRO A 33 -2.51 2.38 -13.55
CA PRO A 33 -1.25 1.65 -13.51
C PRO A 33 -0.21 2.54 -14.18
N CYS A 34 0.89 2.78 -13.45
CA CYS A 34 1.92 3.70 -13.91
C CYS A 34 2.31 3.29 -15.34
N SER A 35 2.50 4.25 -16.25
CA SER A 35 2.80 3.98 -17.66
C SER A 35 3.92 2.92 -17.84
N HIS A 36 4.87 2.90 -16.91
CA HIS A 36 5.93 1.90 -16.81
C HIS A 36 5.45 0.48 -16.45
N ALA A 37 4.53 0.34 -15.48
CA ALA A 37 3.94 -0.96 -15.12
C ALA A 37 3.13 -1.53 -16.30
N LEU A 38 2.38 -0.67 -17.02
CA LEU A 38 1.69 -1.06 -18.25
C LEU A 38 2.67 -1.51 -19.35
N SER A 39 3.80 -0.83 -19.51
CA SER A 39 4.79 -1.21 -20.52
C SER A 39 5.47 -2.54 -20.19
N ILE A 40 5.76 -2.82 -18.92
CA ILE A 40 6.31 -4.11 -18.46
C ILE A 40 5.33 -5.24 -18.75
N LEU A 41 4.07 -5.09 -18.31
CA LEU A 41 3.03 -6.10 -18.52
C LEU A 41 2.76 -6.36 -20.01
N LYS A 42 2.84 -5.32 -20.86
CA LYS A 42 2.69 -5.47 -22.31
C LYS A 42 3.82 -6.28 -22.92
N VAL A 43 5.07 -6.01 -22.55
CA VAL A 43 6.24 -6.79 -23.02
C VAL A 43 6.14 -8.24 -22.56
N GLU A 44 5.74 -8.46 -21.31
CA GLU A 44 5.53 -9.80 -20.75
C GLU A 44 4.44 -10.57 -21.50
N THR A 45 3.29 -9.93 -21.75
CA THR A 45 2.18 -10.52 -22.51
C THR A 45 2.62 -10.87 -23.94
N GLU A 46 3.36 -9.98 -24.61
CA GLU A 46 3.90 -10.23 -25.95
C GLU A 46 4.91 -11.39 -25.97
N MET A 47 5.73 -11.56 -24.91
CA MET A 47 6.62 -12.71 -24.78
C MET A 47 5.85 -14.02 -24.61
N PHE A 48 4.83 -14.04 -23.75
CA PHE A 48 4.02 -15.24 -23.51
C PHE A 48 3.21 -15.64 -24.74
N GLU A 49 2.62 -14.68 -25.45
CA GLU A 49 1.87 -14.93 -26.67
C GLU A 49 2.78 -15.51 -27.77
N LYS A 50 4.00 -14.96 -27.94
CA LYS A 50 5.01 -15.50 -28.87
C LYS A 50 5.47 -16.90 -28.47
N TYR A 51 5.54 -17.20 -27.18
CA TYR A 51 5.91 -18.53 -26.69
C TYR A 51 4.78 -19.55 -26.91
N TYR A 52 3.54 -19.19 -26.54
CA TYR A 52 2.37 -20.05 -26.68
C TYR A 52 2.09 -20.41 -28.15
N ASN A 53 2.17 -19.44 -29.05
CA ASN A 53 1.96 -19.64 -30.49
C ASN A 53 2.96 -20.61 -31.16
N LYS A 54 4.11 -20.84 -30.52
CA LYS A 54 5.15 -21.78 -31.00
C LYS A 54 5.02 -23.18 -30.39
N MET A 55 4.25 -23.33 -29.31
CA MET A 55 3.97 -24.62 -28.66
C MET A 55 2.77 -25.35 -29.28
N GLU A 56 1.91 -24.66 -30.03
CA GLU A 56 0.77 -25.25 -30.72
C GLU A 56 1.23 -26.11 -31.92
N PRO A 57 1.02 -27.45 -31.92
CA PRO A 57 1.39 -28.31 -33.03
C PRO A 57 0.43 -28.07 -34.21
N LYS A 58 0.74 -27.10 -35.06
CA LYS A 58 -0.12 -26.74 -36.21
C LYS A 58 -0.16 -27.79 -37.33
N ASP A 59 0.68 -28.83 -37.24
CA ASP A 59 0.82 -29.84 -38.30
C ASP A 59 0.11 -31.19 -38.05
N LEU A 60 -0.56 -31.39 -36.91
CA LEU A 60 -1.18 -32.70 -36.62
C LEU A 60 -2.59 -32.89 -37.20
N VAL A 61 -3.25 -31.82 -37.65
CA VAL A 61 -4.64 -31.89 -38.15
C VAL A 61 -4.72 -32.32 -39.62
N SER A 62 -3.64 -32.17 -40.40
CA SER A 62 -3.68 -32.46 -41.85
C SER A 62 -3.16 -33.85 -42.26
N HIS A 63 -2.66 -34.68 -41.33
CA HIS A 63 -1.98 -35.93 -41.68
C HIS A 63 -2.62 -37.24 -41.17
N LEU A 64 -3.76 -37.19 -40.47
CA LEU A 64 -4.30 -38.38 -39.78
C LEU A 64 -5.43 -39.15 -40.49
N LEU A 65 -5.89 -38.77 -41.67
CA LEU A 65 -6.81 -39.59 -42.47
C LEU A 65 -6.41 -39.47 -43.95
N PRO A 66 -5.75 -40.48 -44.55
CA PRO A 66 -6.43 -41.75 -44.85
C PRO A 66 -5.57 -43.02 -44.67
N ASP A 67 -6.23 -44.06 -44.17
CA ASP A 67 -6.04 -45.50 -44.46
C ASP A 67 -6.27 -46.30 -43.18
N ILE A 68 -7.34 -47.11 -43.13
CA ILE A 68 -7.32 -48.59 -42.95
C ILE A 68 -8.77 -49.10 -43.15
N LEU A 69 -9.10 -49.54 -44.37
CA LEU A 69 -10.04 -50.64 -44.64
C LEU A 69 -9.77 -51.11 -46.08
N GLY A 70 -9.05 -52.22 -46.20
CA GLY A 70 -8.49 -52.70 -47.47
C GLY A 70 -9.52 -53.29 -48.43
N SER A 71 -9.17 -53.31 -49.72
CA SER A 71 -9.41 -54.40 -50.67
C SER A 71 -8.86 -54.07 -52.07
N SER A 72 -8.05 -54.99 -52.60
CA SER A 72 -7.99 -55.43 -54.02
C SER A 72 -7.36 -54.58 -55.13
N LEU A 73 -6.36 -55.22 -55.78
CA LEU A 73 -5.90 -55.15 -57.19
C LEU A 73 -5.00 -53.98 -57.68
N ASP A 74 -3.71 -54.34 -57.81
CA ASP A 74 -2.82 -54.28 -59.00
C ASP A 74 -2.55 -52.97 -59.78
N MET A 75 -1.33 -52.95 -60.36
CA MET A 75 -0.83 -52.13 -61.48
C MET A 75 0.05 -50.89 -61.18
N GLY A 76 1.36 -51.04 -61.41
CA GLY A 76 2.16 -50.08 -62.22
C GLY A 76 3.07 -49.05 -61.51
N GLN A 77 4.40 -49.19 -61.70
CA GLN A 77 5.39 -48.19 -62.19
C GLN A 77 5.14 -46.69 -61.85
N THR A 78 6.06 -45.84 -61.35
CA THR A 78 7.47 -45.61 -61.68
C THR A 78 8.03 -44.45 -60.81
N ARG A 79 9.32 -44.50 -60.46
CA ARG A 79 10.30 -43.42 -60.17
C ARG A 79 9.79 -41.99 -59.83
N ALA A 80 10.22 -41.43 -58.70
CA ALA A 80 10.91 -40.13 -58.65
C ALA A 80 11.53 -39.77 -57.28
N ARG A 81 12.85 -39.66 -57.30
CA ARG A 81 13.73 -38.96 -56.36
C ARG A 81 13.29 -37.51 -56.15
N ARG A 82 13.15 -37.06 -54.89
CA ARG A 82 13.49 -35.68 -54.44
C ARG A 82 13.62 -35.63 -52.92
N LYS A 83 14.86 -35.70 -52.44
CA LYS A 83 15.25 -35.44 -51.05
C LYS A 83 15.22 -33.93 -50.82
N SER A 84 14.18 -33.44 -50.15
CA SER A 84 14.12 -32.07 -49.65
C SER A 84 14.88 -32.00 -48.32
N LYS A 85 16.13 -31.54 -48.38
CA LYS A 85 16.98 -31.24 -47.22
C LYS A 85 17.10 -29.73 -47.09
N SER A 86 16.06 -29.08 -46.58
CA SER A 86 16.18 -27.72 -46.01
C SER A 86 14.93 -27.43 -45.20
N ARG A 87 15.08 -27.25 -43.87
CA ARG A 87 14.25 -26.44 -42.95
C ARG A 87 14.18 -26.95 -41.49
N ALA A 88 14.85 -28.03 -41.11
CA ALA A 88 14.70 -28.59 -39.74
C ALA A 88 15.70 -28.10 -38.67
N ALA A 89 16.48 -27.04 -38.93
CA ALA A 89 17.56 -26.61 -38.03
C ALA A 89 17.33 -25.24 -37.35
N ALA A 90 16.36 -24.45 -37.81
CA ALA A 90 16.07 -23.13 -37.22
C ALA A 90 15.01 -23.16 -36.11
N ASP A 91 14.40 -24.32 -35.85
CA ASP A 91 13.23 -24.48 -34.98
C ASP A 91 13.46 -25.42 -33.78
N ARG A 92 14.73 -25.67 -33.44
CA ARG A 92 15.05 -26.35 -32.18
C ARG A 92 15.27 -25.29 -31.13
N PHE A 93 14.22 -25.02 -30.35
CA PHE A 93 14.35 -24.29 -29.10
C PHE A 93 15.47 -24.89 -28.27
N ILE A 94 16.51 -24.10 -28.02
CA ILE A 94 17.52 -24.44 -27.02
C ILE A 94 16.89 -24.13 -25.67
N GLY A 95 16.23 -25.14 -25.09
CA GLY A 95 15.73 -25.04 -23.73
C GLY A 95 16.88 -24.95 -22.73
N LEU A 96 16.64 -24.31 -21.59
CA LEU A 96 17.58 -24.33 -20.47
C LEU A 96 17.86 -25.76 -20.04
N THR A 97 19.12 -26.06 -19.72
CA THR A 97 19.48 -27.36 -19.14
C THR A 97 18.85 -27.51 -17.75
N VAL A 98 18.82 -28.73 -17.24
CA VAL A 98 18.24 -29.02 -15.91
C VAL A 98 19.01 -28.25 -14.83
N GLU A 99 20.33 -28.14 -14.98
CA GLU A 99 21.22 -27.41 -14.08
C GLU A 99 20.88 -25.91 -14.08
N GLN A 100 20.74 -25.29 -15.25
CA GLN A 100 20.36 -23.89 -15.37
C GLN A 100 18.99 -23.58 -14.76
N LYS A 101 18.04 -24.50 -14.91
CA LYS A 101 16.71 -24.37 -14.29
C LYS A 101 16.79 -24.49 -12.77
N ASN A 102 17.63 -25.39 -12.26
CA ASN A 102 17.84 -25.54 -10.82
C ASN A 102 18.51 -24.28 -10.23
N ASP A 103 19.56 -23.77 -10.88
CA ASP A 103 20.23 -22.54 -10.46
C ASP A 103 19.28 -21.34 -10.43
N LEU A 104 18.39 -21.22 -11.43
CA LEU A 104 17.37 -20.19 -11.46
C LEU A 104 16.36 -20.37 -10.32
N ALA A 105 15.82 -21.57 -10.13
CA ALA A 105 14.86 -21.86 -9.07
C ALA A 105 15.45 -21.62 -7.68
N GLN A 106 16.72 -21.95 -7.47
CA GLN A 106 17.42 -21.72 -6.22
C GLN A 106 17.62 -20.23 -5.96
N ARG A 107 18.00 -19.45 -6.99
CA ARG A 107 18.14 -18.00 -6.87
C ARG A 107 16.81 -17.33 -6.54
N GLU A 108 15.74 -17.66 -7.27
CA GLU A 108 14.40 -17.11 -7.02
C GLU A 108 13.91 -17.46 -5.60
N LEU A 109 14.21 -18.68 -5.13
CA LEU A 109 13.89 -19.10 -3.77
C LEU A 109 14.62 -18.22 -2.74
N ASP A 110 15.91 -17.97 -2.93
CA ASP A 110 16.71 -17.18 -1.99
C ASP A 110 16.34 -15.69 -2.01
N GLU A 111 16.10 -15.11 -3.19
CA GLU A 111 15.56 -13.75 -3.35
C GLU A 111 14.21 -13.60 -2.64
N THR A 112 13.30 -14.57 -2.81
CA THR A 112 11.98 -14.56 -2.13
C THR A 112 12.13 -14.66 -0.61
N LYS A 113 13.07 -15.48 -0.11
CA LYS A 113 13.34 -15.56 1.34
C LYS A 113 13.82 -14.23 1.89
N GLU A 114 14.74 -13.57 1.18
CA GLU A 114 15.26 -12.25 1.57
C GLU A 114 14.13 -11.21 1.60
N GLU A 115 13.28 -11.18 0.57
CA GLU A 115 12.11 -10.28 0.51
C GLU A 115 11.14 -10.53 1.68
N ILE A 116 10.89 -11.79 2.03
CA ILE A 116 10.06 -12.15 3.19
C ILE A 116 10.66 -11.60 4.48
N GLN A 117 11.97 -11.79 4.71
CA GLN A 117 12.63 -11.29 5.93
C GLN A 117 12.61 -9.77 5.99
N TRP A 118 12.87 -9.10 4.87
CA TRP A 118 12.83 -7.65 4.77
C TRP A 118 11.42 -7.11 5.07
N THR A 119 10.39 -7.66 4.41
CA THR A 119 8.99 -7.25 4.61
C THR A 119 8.53 -7.47 6.04
N LYS A 120 8.95 -8.58 6.65
CA LYS A 120 8.67 -8.88 8.06
C LYS A 120 9.30 -7.82 8.99
N GLY A 121 10.58 -7.52 8.81
CA GLY A 121 11.28 -6.52 9.62
C GLY A 121 10.68 -5.11 9.46
N ASP A 122 10.33 -4.72 8.23
CA ASP A 122 9.66 -3.44 7.98
C ASP A 122 8.29 -3.38 8.66
N SER A 123 7.51 -4.45 8.56
CA SER A 123 6.20 -4.55 9.20
C SER A 123 6.31 -4.47 10.73
N GLU A 124 7.27 -5.16 11.34
CA GLU A 124 7.54 -5.10 12.78
C GLU A 124 7.90 -3.69 13.25
N ARG A 125 8.74 -2.99 12.49
CA ARG A 125 9.09 -1.59 12.77
C ARG A 125 7.86 -0.67 12.70
N ILE A 126 7.02 -0.85 11.69
CA ILE A 126 5.78 -0.06 11.54
C ILE A 126 4.83 -0.33 12.70
N ILE A 127 4.67 -1.59 13.11
CA ILE A 127 3.82 -1.98 14.25
C ILE A 127 4.32 -1.32 15.54
N GLN A 128 5.63 -1.38 15.81
CA GLN A 128 6.23 -0.75 16.99
C GLN A 128 6.00 0.77 17.01
N ASN A 129 6.13 1.43 15.85
CA ASN A 129 5.84 2.86 15.75
C ASN A 129 4.36 3.18 16.07
N TYR A 130 3.43 2.39 15.53
CA TYR A 130 2.01 2.58 15.86
C TYR A 130 1.69 2.31 17.33
N GLN A 131 2.33 1.31 17.95
CA GLN A 131 2.21 1.05 19.38
C GLN A 131 2.67 2.26 20.21
N ALA A 132 3.84 2.82 19.90
CA ALA A 132 4.35 4.01 20.58
C ALA A 132 3.40 5.22 20.42
N VAL A 133 2.85 5.44 19.22
CA VAL A 133 1.89 6.53 18.98
C VAL A 133 0.60 6.33 19.77
N MET A 134 0.09 5.09 19.88
CA MET A 134 -1.09 4.79 20.68
C MET A 134 -0.85 5.04 22.17
N GLU A 135 0.30 4.59 22.70
CA GLU A 135 0.66 4.82 24.11
C GLU A 135 0.76 6.32 24.43
N GLU A 136 1.39 7.11 23.55
CA GLU A 136 1.46 8.57 23.71
C GLU A 136 0.05 9.21 23.66
N ALA A 137 -0.83 8.71 22.80
CA ALA A 137 -2.21 9.19 22.71
C ALA A 137 -2.99 8.87 24.00
N ASP A 138 -2.83 7.67 24.57
CA ASP A 138 -3.47 7.26 25.81
C ASP A 138 -3.00 8.10 27.01
N ILE A 139 -1.70 8.38 27.10
CA ILE A 139 -1.14 9.28 28.12
C ILE A 139 -1.75 10.68 27.98
N ARG A 140 -1.73 11.26 26.77
CA ARG A 140 -2.32 12.58 26.51
C ARG A 140 -3.81 12.62 26.81
N TRP A 141 -4.52 11.54 26.51
CA TRP A 141 -5.95 11.43 26.81
C TRP A 141 -6.24 11.41 28.32
N ALA A 142 -5.42 10.69 29.09
CA ALA A 142 -5.51 10.70 30.55
C ALA A 142 -5.26 12.11 31.12
N ASP A 143 -4.26 12.83 30.59
CA ASP A 143 -3.96 14.20 30.98
C ASP A 143 -5.10 15.16 30.65
N ILE A 144 -5.71 15.04 29.47
CA ILE A 144 -6.89 15.84 29.08
C ILE A 144 -8.05 15.58 30.03
N LYS A 145 -8.35 14.31 30.34
CA LYS A 145 -9.41 13.95 31.29
C LYS A 145 -9.15 14.53 32.68
N LYS A 146 -7.90 14.46 33.16
CA LYS A 146 -7.50 15.04 34.44
C LYS A 146 -7.65 16.56 34.43
N ALA A 147 -7.17 17.23 33.38
CA ALA A 147 -7.29 18.68 33.22
C ALA A 147 -8.76 19.12 33.19
N MET A 148 -9.62 18.39 32.48
CA MET A 148 -11.06 18.64 32.44
C MET A 148 -11.72 18.48 33.83
N CYS A 149 -11.36 17.41 34.56
CA CYS A 149 -11.86 17.18 35.91
C CYS A 149 -11.46 18.32 36.87
N ASN A 150 -10.20 18.75 36.81
CA ASN A 150 -9.68 19.86 37.62
C ASN A 150 -10.37 21.17 37.24
N PHE A 151 -10.51 21.48 35.96
CA PHE A 151 -11.22 22.68 35.50
C PHE A 151 -12.67 22.73 36.01
N ASN A 152 -13.40 21.61 35.92
CA ASN A 152 -14.77 21.54 36.42
C ASN A 152 -14.85 21.78 37.94
N LYS A 153 -13.93 21.19 38.72
CA LYS A 153 -13.88 21.37 40.17
C LYS A 153 -13.45 22.78 40.57
N ASP A 154 -12.35 23.26 40.02
CA ASP A 154 -11.71 24.48 40.50
C ASP A 154 -12.32 25.74 39.92
N ILE A 155 -12.78 25.69 38.67
CA ILE A 155 -13.31 26.85 37.96
C ILE A 155 -14.84 26.81 37.97
N ILE A 156 -15.44 25.82 37.31
CA ILE A 156 -16.91 25.79 37.11
C ILE A 156 -17.65 25.73 38.46
N GLN A 157 -17.25 24.85 39.36
CA GLN A 157 -17.90 24.74 40.66
C GLN A 157 -17.67 25.98 41.54
N THR A 158 -16.49 26.63 41.45
CA THR A 158 -16.23 27.88 42.19
C THR A 158 -17.11 29.01 41.66
N ILE A 159 -17.21 29.18 40.34
CA ILE A 159 -18.06 30.21 39.72
C ILE A 159 -19.52 29.99 40.09
N SER A 160 -19.98 28.74 40.04
CA SER A 160 -21.37 28.40 40.38
C SER A 160 -21.70 28.72 41.84
N LYS A 161 -20.81 28.40 42.79
CA LYS A 161 -21.02 28.63 44.23
C LYS A 161 -20.80 30.09 44.66
N LYS A 162 -19.87 30.80 44.02
CA LYS A 162 -19.43 32.16 44.41
C LYS A 162 -19.64 33.16 43.27
N LYS A 163 -20.79 33.07 42.60
CA LYS A 163 -21.10 33.89 41.42
C LYS A 163 -20.97 35.39 41.73
N GLY A 164 -20.23 36.11 40.90
CA GLY A 164 -19.98 37.56 41.07
C GLY A 164 -18.92 37.92 42.12
N SER A 165 -18.31 36.93 42.79
CA SER A 165 -17.21 37.16 43.73
C SER A 165 -15.90 37.45 43.00
N VAL A 166 -15.12 38.40 43.52
CA VAL A 166 -13.73 38.66 43.10
C VAL A 166 -12.89 37.38 43.07
N ILE A 167 -13.12 36.47 44.03
CA ILE A 167 -12.42 35.17 44.14
C ILE A 167 -12.71 34.28 42.92
N ALA A 168 -13.94 34.29 42.41
CA ALA A 168 -14.30 33.49 41.23
C ALA A 168 -13.59 34.04 39.97
N SER A 169 -13.55 35.36 39.82
CA SER A 169 -12.84 36.03 38.72
C SER A 169 -11.33 35.81 38.78
N GLU A 170 -10.73 35.89 39.97
CA GLU A 170 -9.29 35.66 40.17
C GLU A 170 -8.87 34.24 39.80
N LYS A 171 -9.67 33.22 40.19
CA LYS A 171 -9.39 31.82 39.81
C LYS A 171 -9.40 31.61 38.29
N VAL A 172 -10.34 32.22 37.58
CA VAL A 172 -10.41 32.14 36.11
C VAL A 172 -9.18 32.79 35.49
N LEU A 173 -8.81 33.99 35.95
CA LEU A 173 -7.66 34.73 35.42
C LEU A 173 -6.36 33.93 35.60
N ARG A 174 -6.13 33.41 36.81
CA ARG A 174 -4.95 32.59 37.12
C ARG A 174 -4.88 31.33 36.27
N TYR A 175 -6.00 30.64 36.05
CA TYR A 175 -6.06 29.47 35.17
C TYR A 175 -5.70 29.82 33.73
N LEU A 176 -6.17 30.95 33.21
CA LEU A 176 -5.85 31.40 31.85
C LEU A 176 -4.37 31.76 31.70
N GLU A 177 -3.79 32.47 32.67
CA GLU A 177 -2.37 32.80 32.70
C GLU A 177 -1.49 31.55 32.73
N GLU A 178 -1.82 30.62 33.63
CA GLU A 178 -1.11 29.34 33.75
C GLU A 178 -1.16 28.55 32.43
N LYS A 179 -2.34 28.41 31.82
CA LYS A 179 -2.47 27.71 30.52
C LYS A 179 -1.73 28.42 29.39
N ASN A 180 -1.68 29.74 29.39
CA ASN A 180 -0.92 30.49 28.40
C ASN A 180 0.59 30.24 28.55
N HIS A 181 1.10 30.24 29.79
CA HIS A 181 2.50 29.94 30.08
C HIS A 181 2.91 28.52 29.63
N TYR A 182 2.08 27.52 29.93
CA TYR A 182 2.33 26.14 29.48
C TYR A 182 2.39 26.03 27.95
N ARG A 183 1.50 26.72 27.22
CA ARG A 183 1.49 26.71 25.74
C ARG A 183 2.80 27.28 25.19
N VAL A 184 3.16 28.48 25.63
CA VAL A 184 4.41 29.14 25.21
C VAL A 184 5.62 28.27 25.53
N SER A 185 5.70 27.71 26.74
CA SER A 185 6.79 26.81 27.13
C SER A 185 6.85 25.55 26.25
N SER A 186 5.69 24.95 25.92
CA SER A 186 5.65 23.75 25.07
C SER A 186 6.08 24.02 23.63
N GLU A 187 5.69 25.16 23.06
CA GLU A 187 6.10 25.57 21.71
C GLU A 187 7.61 25.81 21.63
N LEU A 188 8.20 26.42 22.66
CA LEU A 188 9.64 26.59 22.81
C LEU A 188 10.39 25.25 22.89
N CYS A 189 9.86 24.26 23.63
CA CYS A 189 10.47 22.93 23.71
C CYS A 189 10.46 22.20 22.36
N ILE A 190 9.37 22.30 21.59
CA ILE A 190 9.29 21.71 20.24
C ILE A 190 10.28 22.39 19.30
N TYR A 191 10.33 23.72 19.32
CA TYR A 191 11.24 24.50 18.48
C TYR A 191 12.71 24.18 18.77
N THR A 192 13.08 24.11 20.05
CA THR A 192 14.45 23.75 20.46
C THR A 192 14.81 22.33 20.08
N PHE A 193 13.94 21.34 20.34
CA PHE A 193 14.16 19.95 19.93
C PHE A 193 14.39 19.81 18.42
N ASN A 194 13.59 20.51 17.60
CA ASN A 194 13.75 20.51 16.14
C ASN A 194 15.08 21.11 15.70
N ILE A 195 15.58 22.16 16.38
CA ILE A 195 16.91 22.71 16.10
C ILE A 195 18.02 21.70 16.43
N TYR A 196 17.90 20.94 17.53
CA TYR A 196 18.90 19.95 17.92
C TYR A 196 18.93 18.74 16.98
N GLN A 197 17.78 18.29 16.48
CA GLN A 197 17.71 17.18 15.51
C GLN A 197 18.17 17.57 14.10
N ALA A 198 18.23 18.87 13.78
CA ALA A 198 18.67 19.38 12.48
C ALA A 198 20.19 19.68 12.40
N LYS A 199 20.94 19.46 13.48
CA LYS A 199 22.41 19.59 13.55
C LYS A 199 23.07 18.22 13.58
#